data_AF-A0A7W7VAV1-F1
#
_entry.id   AF-A0A7W7VAV1-F1
#
_cell.length_a   1.000
_cell.length_b   1.000
_cell.length_c   1.000
_cell.angle_alpha   90.00
_cell.angle_beta   90.00
_cell.angle_gamma   90.00
#
_symmetry.space_group_name_H-M   'P 1'
#
loop_
_entity.id
_entity.type
_entity.pdbx_description
1 polymer ?
#
loop_
_entity_poly.entity_id
_entity_poly.type
_entity_poly.pdbx_seq_one_letter_code
_entity_poly.pdbx_strand_id
1 'polypeptide(L)'
;MSSDLAPRNTSTAPAVADDDNRYKAVQAKLDKLGKAMDDATLDLLALWRSMQENAKHTDGVATDIENADLDPKFVGLTANVATALDGAAREVRKLSDTAQETVDLTHETRRTHAKLYGALDDIRSNRREKTPRPGFFDC
;
A
#
# COMPACT_ATOMS: atom_id res chain seq x y z
N MET A 1 -38.27 -14.55 42.11
CA MET A 1 -38.80 -13.27 41.62
C MET A 1 -38.38 -13.13 40.17
N SER A 2 -39.35 -12.82 39.30
CA SER A 2 -39.26 -12.88 37.83
C SER A 2 -38.17 -12.00 37.22
N SER A 3 -37.60 -12.51 36.12
CA SER A 3 -36.71 -11.85 35.17
C SER A 3 -37.32 -10.59 34.55
N ASP A 4 -36.49 -9.58 34.29
CA ASP A 4 -36.76 -8.58 33.26
C ASP A 4 -35.46 -8.17 32.54
N LEU A 5 -34.93 -9.10 31.74
CA LEU A 5 -33.98 -8.80 30.68
C LEU A 5 -34.82 -8.54 29.41
N ALA A 6 -35.42 -7.37 29.34
CA ALA A 6 -36.05 -6.92 28.10
C ALA A 6 -34.99 -6.83 26.99
N PRO A 7 -35.23 -7.40 25.80
CA PRO A 7 -34.36 -7.17 24.66
C PRO A 7 -34.44 -5.69 24.32
N ARG A 8 -33.35 -4.95 24.50
CA ARG A 8 -33.25 -3.61 23.91
C ARG A 8 -33.25 -3.81 22.39
N ASN A 9 -34.41 -3.52 21.78
CA ASN A 9 -34.55 -3.31 20.36
C ASN A 9 -33.70 -2.08 19.97
N THR A 10 -32.38 -2.24 19.88
CA THR A 10 -31.55 -1.35 19.07
C THR A 10 -31.74 -1.78 17.62
N SER A 11 -32.93 -1.50 17.08
CA SER A 11 -33.15 -1.45 15.64
C SER A 11 -32.46 -0.19 15.11
N THR A 12 -31.15 -0.10 15.31
CA THR A 12 -30.29 0.76 14.51
C THR A 12 -30.30 0.13 13.15
N ALA A 13 -31.07 0.70 12.22
CA ALA A 13 -30.94 0.42 10.80
C ALA A 13 -29.44 0.36 10.47
N PRO A 14 -28.98 -0.64 9.70
CA PRO A 14 -27.59 -0.70 9.30
C PRO A 14 -27.21 0.66 8.72
N ALA A 15 -26.17 1.29 9.28
CA ALA A 15 -25.65 2.54 8.74
C ALA A 15 -25.54 2.37 7.22
N VAL A 16 -26.11 3.31 6.47
CA VAL A 16 -26.02 3.29 5.01
C VAL A 16 -24.53 3.18 4.70
N ALA A 17 -24.10 2.02 4.22
CA ALA A 17 -22.72 1.83 3.83
C ALA A 17 -22.44 2.92 2.80
N ASP A 18 -21.55 3.84 3.16
CA ASP A 18 -20.99 4.82 2.24
C ASP A 18 -20.70 4.10 0.92
N ASP A 19 -21.03 4.72 -0.22
CA ASP A 19 -20.94 4.04 -1.53
C ASP A 19 -19.52 3.52 -1.79
N ASP A 20 -18.55 4.19 -1.16
CA ASP A 20 -17.13 3.89 -1.10
C ASP A 20 -16.74 2.62 -0.33
N ASN A 21 -17.64 2.08 0.49
CA ASN A 21 -17.48 0.87 1.31
C ASN A 21 -18.28 -0.33 0.79
N ARG A 22 -18.94 -0.19 -0.37
CA ARG A 22 -19.60 -1.34 -1.03
C ARG A 22 -18.55 -2.36 -1.47
N TYR A 23 -18.94 -3.64 -1.50
CA TYR A 23 -18.05 -4.75 -1.86
C TYR A 23 -17.21 -4.48 -3.11
N LYS A 24 -17.86 -4.07 -4.22
CA LYS A 24 -17.19 -3.78 -5.49
C LYS A 24 -16.22 -2.59 -5.40
N ALA A 25 -16.56 -1.57 -4.61
CA ALA A 25 -15.70 -0.42 -4.39
C ALA A 25 -14.43 -0.81 -3.64
N VAL A 26 -14.57 -1.60 -2.56
CA VAL A 26 -13.42 -2.12 -1.79
C VAL A 26 -12.55 -3.03 -2.65
N GLN A 27 -13.15 -3.95 -3.42
CA GLN A 27 -12.42 -4.82 -4.35
C GLN A 27 -11.61 -4.01 -5.38
N ALA A 28 -12.21 -2.98 -5.96
CA ALA A 28 -11.56 -2.10 -6.93
C ALA A 28 -10.42 -1.28 -6.28
N LYS A 29 -10.63 -0.76 -5.06
CA LYS A 29 -9.61 -0.04 -4.30
C LYS A 29 -8.41 -0.93 -3.99
N LEU A 30 -8.64 -2.17 -3.54
CA LEU A 30 -7.57 -3.13 -3.25
C LEU A 30 -6.83 -3.57 -4.52
N ASP A 31 -7.53 -3.78 -5.64
CA ASP A 31 -6.88 -4.07 -6.93
C ASP A 31 -5.99 -2.91 -7.39
N LYS A 32 -6.50 -1.68 -7.30
CA LYS A 32 -5.75 -0.48 -7.67
C LYS A 32 -4.54 -0.26 -6.75
N LEU A 33 -4.71 -0.47 -5.44
CA LEU A 33 -3.63 -0.36 -4.47
C LEU A 33 -2.54 -1.40 -4.75
N GLY A 34 -2.91 -2.67 -4.97
CA GLY A 34 -1.95 -3.73 -5.27
C GLY A 34 -1.09 -3.39 -6.50
N LYS A 35 -1.74 -3.02 -7.62
CA LYS A 35 -1.05 -2.61 -8.85
C LYS A 35 -0.11 -1.42 -8.64
N ALA A 36 -0.57 -0.39 -7.93
CA ALA A 36 0.26 0.77 -7.65
C ALA A 36 1.48 0.43 -6.80
N MET A 37 1.35 -0.52 -5.86
CA MET A 37 2.47 -0.98 -5.04
C MET A 37 3.41 -1.92 -5.81
N ASP A 38 2.90 -2.74 -6.75
CA ASP A 38 3.72 -3.52 -7.69
C ASP A 38 4.61 -2.60 -8.53
N ASP A 39 4.00 -1.59 -9.15
CA ASP A 39 4.72 -0.59 -9.97
C ASP A 39 5.76 0.16 -9.12
N ALA A 40 5.38 0.60 -7.92
CA ALA A 40 6.30 1.28 -7.00
C ALA A 40 7.49 0.39 -6.59
N THR A 41 7.26 -0.92 -6.41
CA THR A 41 8.32 -1.87 -6.06
C THR A 41 9.35 -1.99 -7.19
N LEU A 42 8.89 -2.01 -8.45
CA LEU A 42 9.79 -2.02 -9.62
C LEU A 42 10.61 -0.73 -9.71
N ASP A 43 9.97 0.42 -9.52
CA ASP A 43 10.64 1.73 -9.56
C ASP A 43 11.68 1.88 -8.45
N LEU A 44 11.36 1.42 -7.24
CA LEU A 44 12.28 1.45 -6.10
C LEU A 44 13.50 0.54 -6.33
N LEU A 45 13.30 -0.63 -6.95
CA LEU A 45 14.41 -1.52 -7.31
C LEU A 45 15.31 -0.89 -8.38
N ALA A 46 14.73 -0.20 -9.37
CA ALA A 46 15.49 0.52 -10.38
C ALA A 46 16.31 1.67 -9.75
N LEU A 47 15.67 2.46 -8.88
CA LEU A 47 16.32 3.54 -8.15
C LEU A 47 17.47 3.03 -7.27
N TRP A 48 17.26 1.92 -6.55
CA TRP A 48 18.28 1.28 -5.73
C TRP A 48 19.52 0.91 -6.55
N ARG A 49 19.34 0.26 -7.71
CA ARG A 49 20.44 -0.11 -8.61
C ARG A 49 21.19 1.13 -9.10
N SER A 50 20.47 2.16 -9.53
CA SER A 50 21.07 3.41 -10.00
C SER A 50 21.89 4.10 -8.91
N MET A 51 21.41 4.13 -7.66
CA MET A 51 22.17 4.70 -6.54
C MET A 51 23.48 3.93 -6.29
N GLN A 52 23.45 2.59 -6.36
CA GLN A 52 24.67 1.79 -6.21
C GLN A 52 25.67 1.99 -7.36
N GLU A 53 25.18 2.09 -8.59
CA GLU A 53 26.03 2.39 -9.75
C GLU A 53 26.67 3.77 -9.62
N ASN A 54 25.89 4.78 -9.21
CA ASN A 54 26.40 6.13 -8.99
C ASN A 54 27.39 6.20 -7.83
N ALA A 55 27.18 5.45 -6.74
CA ALA A 55 28.13 5.37 -5.63
C ALA A 55 29.48 4.82 -6.11
N LYS A 56 29.47 3.68 -6.81
CA LYS A 56 30.68 3.08 -7.40
C LYS A 56 31.37 4.01 -8.40
N HIS A 57 30.60 4.69 -9.24
CA HIS A 57 31.16 5.64 -10.19
C HIS A 57 31.84 6.80 -9.46
N THR A 58 31.21 7.33 -8.42
CA THR A 58 31.72 8.44 -7.62
C THR A 58 33.00 8.05 -6.88
N ASP A 59 33.10 6.83 -6.33
CA ASP A 59 34.34 6.30 -5.74
C ASP A 59 35.48 6.20 -6.76
N GLY A 60 35.16 5.77 -7.99
CA GLY A 60 36.11 5.76 -9.10
C GLY A 60 36.63 7.16 -9.42
N VAL A 61 35.74 8.14 -9.49
CA VAL A 61 36.11 9.55 -9.71
C VAL A 61 36.97 10.09 -8.57
N ALA A 62 36.67 9.75 -7.31
CA ALA A 62 37.49 10.16 -6.18
C ALA A 62 38.93 9.61 -6.30
N THR A 63 39.06 8.36 -6.74
CA THR A 63 40.36 7.72 -7.03
C THR A 63 41.10 8.42 -8.18
N ASP A 64 40.39 8.77 -9.25
CA ASP A 64 40.97 9.48 -10.40
C ASP A 64 41.45 10.89 -10.01
N ILE A 65 40.69 11.60 -9.16
CA ILE A 65 41.08 12.92 -8.61
C ILE A 65 42.35 12.80 -7.77
N GLU A 66 42.43 11.77 -6.91
CA GLU A 66 43.60 11.51 -6.08
C GLU A 66 44.84 11.23 -6.95
N ASN A 67 44.70 10.40 -7.99
CA ASN A 67 45.78 10.10 -8.93
C ASN A 67 46.20 11.29 -9.81
N ALA A 68 45.32 12.28 -9.97
CA ALA A 68 45.59 13.51 -10.72
C ALA A 68 46.29 14.59 -9.89
N ASP A 69 46.61 14.32 -8.62
CA ASP A 69 47.27 15.24 -7.68
C ASP A 69 46.50 16.58 -7.54
N LEU A 70 45.16 16.50 -7.63
CA LEU A 70 44.25 17.62 -7.41
C LEU A 70 44.10 17.92 -5.90
N ASP A 71 43.51 19.07 -5.56
CA ASP A 71 43.29 19.45 -4.16
C ASP A 71 42.54 18.33 -3.40
N PRO A 72 43.08 17.80 -2.28
CA PRO A 72 42.49 16.74 -1.49
C PRO A 72 41.04 17.00 -1.04
N LYS A 73 40.63 18.27 -0.98
CA LYS A 73 39.23 18.65 -0.72
C LYS A 73 38.26 18.03 -1.73
N PHE A 74 38.65 17.91 -3.01
CA PHE A 74 37.79 17.32 -4.03
C PHE A 74 37.64 15.82 -3.86
N VAL A 75 38.70 15.11 -3.43
CA VAL A 75 38.63 13.68 -3.06
C VAL A 75 37.63 13.49 -1.93
N GLY A 76 37.76 14.27 -0.85
CA GLY A 76 36.87 14.19 0.31
C GLY A 76 35.41 14.51 -0.01
N LEU A 77 35.15 15.56 -0.81
CA LEU A 77 33.79 15.89 -1.24
C LEU A 77 33.16 14.77 -2.10
N THR A 78 33.95 14.14 -2.96
CA THR A 78 33.49 13.09 -3.86
C THR A 78 33.21 11.80 -3.08
N ALA A 79 34.10 11.40 -2.16
CA ALA A 79 33.88 10.26 -1.26
C ALA A 79 32.64 10.43 -0.36
N ASN A 80 32.35 11.66 0.08
CA ASN A 80 31.12 11.94 0.84
C ASN A 80 29.85 11.69 0.01
N VAL A 81 29.86 12.03 -1.28
CA VAL A 81 28.74 11.77 -2.19
C VAL A 81 28.53 10.26 -2.36
N ALA A 82 29.59 9.49 -2.58
CA ALA A 82 29.51 8.03 -2.67
C ALA A 82 28.90 7.43 -1.39
N THR A 83 29.39 7.86 -0.22
CA THR A 83 28.86 7.43 1.09
C THR A 83 27.37 7.77 1.26
N ALA A 84 26.96 8.96 0.83
CA ALA A 84 25.56 9.38 0.90
C ALA A 84 24.66 8.54 -0.04
N LEU A 85 25.13 8.24 -1.24
CA LEU A 85 24.42 7.39 -2.20
C LEU A 85 24.27 5.95 -1.69
N ASP A 86 25.31 5.39 -1.07
CA ASP A 86 25.26 4.08 -0.44
C ASP A 86 24.27 4.04 0.74
N GLY A 87 24.26 5.09 1.56
CA GLY A 87 23.28 5.25 2.63
C GLY A 87 21.85 5.32 2.10
N ALA A 88 21.61 6.14 1.08
CA ALA A 88 20.32 6.27 0.43
C ALA A 88 19.86 4.95 -0.21
N ALA A 89 20.75 4.22 -0.88
CA ALA A 89 20.46 2.93 -1.48
C ALA A 89 19.94 1.92 -0.42
N ARG A 90 20.53 1.89 0.78
CA ARG A 90 20.04 1.01 1.86
C ARG A 90 18.61 1.35 2.29
N GLU A 91 18.26 2.62 2.38
CA GLU A 91 16.90 3.04 2.74
C GLU A 91 15.89 2.77 1.62
N VAL A 92 16.26 3.01 0.36
CA VAL A 92 15.43 2.65 -0.80
C VAL A 92 15.18 1.14 -0.85
N ARG A 93 16.18 0.32 -0.50
CA ARG A 93 16.01 -1.13 -0.42
C ARG A 93 14.98 -1.53 0.64
N LYS A 94 15.07 -0.96 1.85
CA LYS A 94 14.07 -1.21 2.91
C LYS A 94 12.66 -0.79 2.49
N LEU A 95 12.54 0.35 1.82
CA LEU A 95 11.27 0.83 1.30
C LEU A 95 10.70 -0.12 0.25
N SER A 96 11.54 -0.64 -0.65
CA SER A 96 11.14 -1.67 -1.63
C SER A 96 10.65 -2.95 -0.96
N ASP A 97 11.34 -3.43 0.08
CA ASP A 97 10.92 -4.64 0.79
C ASP A 97 9.58 -4.41 1.52
N THR A 98 9.37 -3.22 2.10
CA THR A 98 8.09 -2.82 2.74
C THR A 98 6.94 -2.69 1.74
N ALA A 99 7.23 -2.14 0.55
CA ALA A 99 6.25 -2.04 -0.53
C ALA A 99 5.80 -3.44 -0.98
N GLN A 100 6.73 -4.37 -1.13
CA GLN A 100 6.42 -5.77 -1.47
C GLN A 100 5.56 -6.45 -0.40
N GLU A 101 5.87 -6.28 0.89
CA GLU A 101 5.03 -6.81 1.96
C GLU A 101 3.60 -6.23 1.90
N THR A 102 3.48 -4.95 1.58
CA THR A 102 2.19 -4.26 1.42
C THR A 102 1.41 -4.79 0.22
N VAL A 103 2.08 -5.08 -0.90
CA VAL A 103 1.48 -5.77 -2.07
C VAL A 103 0.86 -7.09 -1.64
N ASP A 104 1.65 -7.93 -0.98
CA ASP A 104 1.26 -9.28 -0.59
C ASP A 104 0.04 -9.25 0.33
N LEU A 105 0.08 -8.37 1.35
CA LEU A 105 -1.05 -8.16 2.27
C LEU A 105 -2.29 -7.62 1.56
N THR A 106 -2.13 -6.74 0.57
CA THR A 106 -3.24 -6.19 -0.20
C THR A 106 -3.92 -7.28 -1.03
N HIS A 107 -3.14 -8.13 -1.69
CA HIS A 107 -3.67 -9.27 -2.44
C HIS A 107 -4.36 -10.30 -1.55
N GLU A 108 -3.77 -10.62 -0.40
CA GLU A 108 -4.38 -11.52 0.58
C GLU A 108 -5.71 -10.95 1.10
N THR A 109 -5.70 -9.66 1.48
CA THR A 109 -6.89 -8.95 1.97
C THR A 109 -7.99 -8.98 0.93
N ARG A 110 -7.66 -8.69 -0.34
CA ARG A 110 -8.61 -8.73 -1.45
C ARG A 110 -9.24 -10.11 -1.63
N ARG A 111 -8.41 -11.16 -1.60
CA ARG A 111 -8.86 -12.57 -1.72
C ARG A 111 -9.76 -12.97 -0.55
N THR A 112 -9.36 -12.60 0.67
CA THR A 112 -10.14 -12.88 1.88
C THR A 112 -11.47 -12.14 1.88
N HIS A 113 -11.47 -10.86 1.50
CA HIS A 113 -12.68 -10.06 1.34
C HIS A 113 -13.62 -10.64 0.28
N ALA A 114 -13.09 -11.13 -0.84
CA ALA A 114 -13.86 -11.83 -1.87
C ALA A 114 -14.51 -13.12 -1.33
N LYS A 115 -13.75 -13.91 -0.56
CA LYS A 115 -14.25 -15.16 0.04
C LYS A 115 -15.37 -14.91 1.05
N LEU A 116 -15.26 -13.88 1.87
CA LEU A 116 -16.23 -13.58 2.93
C LEU A 116 -17.50 -12.92 2.40
N TYR A 117 -17.38 -12.00 1.45
CA TYR A 117 -18.47 -11.11 1.06
C TYR A 117 -18.92 -11.24 -0.40
N GLY A 118 -18.20 -11.99 -1.24
CA GLY A 118 -18.56 -12.13 -2.66
C GLY A 118 -19.95 -12.72 -2.86
N ALA A 119 -20.24 -13.85 -2.19
CA ALA A 119 -21.57 -14.47 -2.26
C ALA A 119 -22.69 -13.55 -1.75
N LEU A 120 -22.41 -12.73 -0.73
CA LEU A 120 -23.36 -11.76 -0.20
C LEU A 120 -23.64 -10.62 -1.20
N ASP A 121 -22.60 -10.13 -1.88
CA ASP A 121 -22.74 -9.12 -2.93
C ASP A 121 -23.52 -9.66 -4.14
N ASP A 122 -23.32 -10.92 -4.53
CA ASP A 122 -24.06 -11.57 -5.62
C ASP A 122 -25.56 -11.66 -5.31
N ILE A 123 -25.91 -12.09 -4.09
CA ILE A 123 -27.30 -12.15 -3.64
C ILE A 123 -27.93 -10.75 -3.64
N ARG A 124 -27.19 -9.74 -3.15
CA ARG A 124 -27.67 -8.36 -3.09
C ARG A 124 -27.82 -7.74 -4.49
N SER A 125 -26.91 -8.07 -5.40
CA SER A 125 -26.88 -7.55 -6.78
C SER A 125 -27.96 -8.17 -7.67
N ASN A 126 -28.32 -9.44 -7.45
CA ASN A 126 -29.34 -10.16 -8.24
C ASN A 126 -30.77 -10.00 -7.73
N ARG A 127 -31.01 -9.17 -6.69
CA ARG A 127 -32.35 -8.97 -6.14
C ARG A 127 -33.20 -8.12 -7.09
N ARG A 128 -34.27 -8.73 -7.60
CA ARG A 128 -35.24 -8.08 -8.52
C ARG A 128 -36.13 -7.05 -7.83
N GLU A 129 -36.37 -7.24 -6.53
CA GLU A 129 -37.19 -6.36 -5.70
C GLU A 129 -36.32 -5.59 -4.69
N LYS A 130 -36.56 -4.28 -4.58
CA LYS A 130 -35.88 -3.44 -3.59
C LYS A 130 -36.40 -3.79 -2.20
N THR A 131 -35.49 -4.05 -1.26
CA THR A 131 -35.85 -4.14 0.15
C THR A 131 -36.49 -2.81 0.58
N PRO A 132 -37.66 -2.83 1.23
CA PRO A 132 -38.28 -1.61 1.72
C PRO A 132 -37.32 -0.85 2.63
N ARG A 133 -37.28 0.47 2.48
CA ARG A 133 -36.42 1.33 3.32
C ARG A 133 -36.91 1.23 4.77
N PRO A 134 -36.02 1.38 5.77
CA PRO A 134 -36.43 1.55 7.17
C PRO A 134 -37.51 2.65 7.25
N GLY A 135 -38.63 2.37 7.92
CA GLY A 135 -39.81 3.26 7.98
C GLY A 135 -40.91 2.97 6.95
N PHE A 136 -40.74 2.00 6.04
CA PHE A 136 -41.77 1.67 5.03
C PHE A 136 -43.07 1.11 5.64
N PHE A 137 -43.00 0.47 6.82
CA PHE A 137 -44.15 -0.17 7.47
C PHE A 137 -44.71 0.64 8.66
N ASP A 138 -44.14 1.80 8.96
CA ASP A 138 -44.53 2.64 10.11
C ASP A 138 -45.62 3.67 9.72
N CYS A 139 -46.53 3.31 8.81
CA CYS A 139 -47.65 4.12 8.34
C CYS A 139 -48.86 4.03 9.27
#